data_AF-A0A8S1ZLE4-F1
#
_entry.id   AF-A0A8S1ZLE4-F1
#
_cell.length_a   1.000
_cell.length_b   1.000
_cell.length_c   1.000
_cell.angle_alpha   90.00
_cell.angle_beta   90.00
_cell.angle_gamma   90.00
#
_symmetry.space_group_name_H-M   'P 1'
#
loop_
_entity.id
_entity.type
_entity.pdbx_description
1 polymer ?
#
loop_
_entity_poly.entity_id
_entity_poly.type
_entity_poly.pdbx_seq_one_letter_code
_entity_poly.pdbx_strand_id
1 'polypeptide(L)'
;MSSSTTSNLPATSNLETQLLSSVPPPAKKKRGSALLWYLVGFTTYGLGETYKFLQTDVYKKHLDFRQQCLEIKPMKLNTTKDLDGLGFRRVVCKGVYDEQRSIYVGPKPRSMSKGSENGFYVITPLLPIPNEPNSMKSPILVNRGWVPSDWKEKSLESLGTGVVVAAANESRKSNKIVSSQQNLLSKFWCKFNNPTIAEKDQVCGAMHVAEVVGVIRKNETPGIYTLVNYPSSLAWFYLDVPKLAQAMGFGEDTMYIENTYKDMDESRPYPAPRDVENLIRSKDIPLNYHLYTVLWHWSSLTCFIKASSILMRKFTKSDPVDTIGVGCLTKLEPGKDMPNEG
;
A
#
# COMPACT_ATOMS: atom_id res chain seq x y z
N MET A 1 89.33 32.18 -44.32
CA MET A 1 90.29 32.57 -43.28
C MET A 1 89.53 33.38 -42.25
N SER A 2 89.52 32.88 -41.01
CA SER A 2 89.43 33.64 -39.74
C SER A 2 88.16 34.49 -39.51
N SER A 3 87.15 34.05 -38.75
CA SER A 3 87.07 33.90 -37.29
C SER A 3 87.31 35.18 -36.48
N SER A 4 86.23 35.79 -35.99
CA SER A 4 86.15 36.39 -34.63
C SER A 4 84.71 36.82 -34.31
N THR A 5 83.97 35.96 -33.60
CA THR A 5 82.68 36.31 -32.99
C THR A 5 82.91 36.46 -31.49
N THR A 6 82.89 37.69 -30.99
CA THR A 6 82.84 37.99 -29.56
C THR A 6 81.43 38.41 -29.15
N SER A 7 80.94 37.65 -28.19
CA SER A 7 79.70 37.77 -27.42
C SER A 7 79.51 39.13 -26.75
N ASN A 8 78.27 39.61 -26.72
CA ASN A 8 77.77 40.44 -25.62
C ASN A 8 76.33 40.00 -25.27
N LEU A 9 76.15 39.66 -23.99
CA LEU A 9 74.90 39.27 -23.33
C LEU A 9 73.90 40.45 -23.32
N PRO A 10 72.58 40.21 -23.54
CA PRO A 10 71.56 41.16 -23.15
C PRO A 10 71.07 40.92 -21.72
N ALA A 11 70.84 42.03 -21.04
CA ALA A 11 70.46 42.18 -19.65
C ALA A 11 69.13 41.47 -19.29
N THR A 12 69.18 40.78 -18.15
CA THR A 12 68.04 40.27 -17.40
C THR A 12 67.34 41.39 -16.65
N SER A 13 66.21 41.86 -17.16
CA SER A 13 65.22 42.59 -16.36
C SER A 13 63.87 42.47 -17.04
N ASN A 14 63.07 41.46 -16.66
CA ASN A 14 61.60 41.43 -16.84
C ASN A 14 60.91 40.12 -16.36
N LEU A 15 61.58 39.29 -15.54
CA LEU A 15 60.98 38.01 -15.10
C LEU A 15 60.23 38.08 -13.76
N GLU A 16 60.32 39.19 -13.02
CA GLU A 16 59.77 39.31 -11.67
C GLU A 16 58.42 40.04 -11.61
N THR A 17 58.02 40.72 -12.69
CA THR A 17 56.75 41.49 -12.75
C THR A 17 55.57 40.70 -13.34
N GLN A 18 55.79 39.48 -13.83
CA GLN A 18 54.74 38.64 -14.44
C GLN A 18 54.19 37.53 -13.51
N LEU A 19 54.73 37.38 -12.29
CA LEU A 19 54.35 36.28 -11.38
C LEU A 19 53.46 36.70 -10.18
N LEU A 20 53.07 37.97 -10.08
CA LEU A 20 52.24 38.50 -8.98
C LEU A 20 51.05 39.30 -9.50
N SER A 21 50.18 38.70 -10.31
CA SER A 21 48.79 39.17 -10.44
C SER A 21 47.89 38.13 -11.08
N SER A 22 47.42 37.17 -10.30
CA SER A 22 46.14 36.51 -10.58
C SER A 22 45.48 36.08 -9.28
N VAL A 23 45.10 37.05 -8.45
CA VAL A 23 44.08 36.82 -7.43
C VAL A 23 42.76 36.64 -8.20
N PRO A 24 42.11 35.46 -8.19
CA PRO A 24 40.81 35.34 -8.81
C PRO A 24 39.84 36.31 -8.12
N PRO A 25 38.99 37.03 -8.87
CA PRO A 25 38.04 37.95 -8.25
C PRO A 25 37.20 37.17 -7.23
N PRO A 26 36.87 37.77 -6.06
CA PRO A 26 36.06 37.09 -5.08
C PRO A 26 34.75 36.67 -5.75
N ALA A 27 34.53 35.35 -5.83
CA ALA A 27 33.31 34.79 -6.38
C ALA A 27 32.14 35.48 -5.68
N LYS A 28 31.35 36.26 -6.44
CA LYS A 28 30.15 36.94 -5.92
C LYS A 28 29.24 35.85 -5.34
N LYS A 29 29.30 35.63 -4.03
CA LYS A 29 28.44 34.68 -3.32
C LYS A 29 27.00 35.11 -3.61
N LYS A 30 26.30 34.37 -4.49
CA LYS A 30 24.88 34.58 -4.76
C LYS A 30 24.15 34.50 -3.42
N ARG A 31 23.75 35.67 -2.89
CA ARG A 31 23.07 35.79 -1.61
C ARG A 31 21.63 35.32 -1.85
N GLY A 32 21.34 34.08 -1.50
CA GLY A 32 19.98 33.55 -1.59
C GLY A 32 19.01 34.42 -0.79
N SER A 33 17.82 34.69 -1.34
CA SER A 33 16.77 35.44 -0.65
C SER A 33 16.05 34.52 0.34
N ALA A 34 16.15 34.81 1.65
CA ALA A 34 15.43 34.06 2.69
C ALA A 34 13.91 34.14 2.49
N LEU A 35 13.41 35.30 2.05
CA LEU A 35 11.99 35.53 1.77
C LEU A 35 11.47 34.60 0.66
N LEU A 36 12.27 34.38 -0.39
CA LEU A 36 11.92 33.47 -1.47
C LEU A 36 11.77 32.03 -0.95
N TRP A 37 12.70 31.57 -0.09
CA TRP A 37 12.64 30.25 0.52
C TRP A 37 11.44 30.08 1.46
N TYR A 38 11.08 31.11 2.24
CA TYR A 38 9.85 31.09 3.03
C TYR A 38 8.61 30.99 2.14
N LEU A 39 8.53 31.77 1.06
CA LEU A 39 7.40 31.73 0.14
C LEU A 39 7.22 30.33 -0.48
N VAL A 40 8.31 29.71 -0.92
CA VAL A 40 8.29 28.33 -1.42
C VAL A 40 7.92 27.34 -0.30
N GLY A 41 8.44 27.52 0.91
CA GLY A 41 8.10 26.66 2.06
C GLY A 41 6.60 26.70 2.40
N PHE A 42 6.00 27.89 2.43
CA PHE A 42 4.57 28.05 2.71
C PHE A 42 3.66 27.52 1.60
N THR A 43 4.02 27.77 0.34
CA THR A 43 3.23 27.26 -0.81
C THR A 43 3.25 25.73 -0.87
N THR A 44 4.41 25.12 -0.70
CA THR A 44 4.54 23.66 -0.66
C THR A 44 3.83 23.03 0.55
N TYR A 45 3.84 23.70 1.70
CA TYR A 45 3.07 23.27 2.88
C TYR A 45 1.57 23.33 2.63
N GLY A 46 1.07 24.46 2.11
CA GLY A 46 -0.35 24.67 1.82
C GLY A 46 -0.88 23.67 0.79
N LEU A 47 -0.09 23.36 -0.25
CA LEU A 47 -0.42 22.29 -1.21
C LEU A 47 -0.49 20.92 -0.53
N GLY A 48 0.41 20.62 0.41
CA GLY A 48 0.38 19.40 1.20
C GLY A 48 -0.89 19.27 2.05
N GLU A 49 -1.27 20.31 2.79
CA GLU A 49 -2.47 20.30 3.65
C GLU A 49 -3.76 20.23 2.83
N THR A 50 -3.87 20.98 1.73
CA THR A 50 -5.06 20.93 0.85
C THR A 50 -5.23 19.55 0.21
N TYR A 51 -4.14 18.94 -0.27
CA TYR A 51 -4.15 17.58 -0.80
C TYR A 51 -4.58 16.55 0.25
N LYS A 52 -4.01 16.63 1.46
CA LYS A 52 -4.37 15.77 2.59
C LYS A 52 -5.84 15.91 2.98
N PHE A 53 -6.36 17.14 3.06
CA PHE A 53 -7.75 17.41 3.37
C PHE A 53 -8.70 16.82 2.32
N LEU A 54 -8.46 17.11 1.04
CA LEU A 54 -9.29 16.63 -0.07
C LEU A 54 -9.42 15.11 -0.07
N GLN A 55 -8.31 14.40 0.16
CA GLN A 55 -8.33 12.94 0.21
C GLN A 55 -8.98 12.39 1.46
N THR A 56 -8.76 13.02 2.61
CA THR A 56 -9.42 12.61 3.86
C THR A 56 -10.94 12.75 3.71
N ASP A 57 -11.40 13.80 3.04
CA ASP A 57 -12.82 14.02 2.73
C ASP A 57 -13.38 12.95 1.77
N VAL A 58 -12.69 12.67 0.66
CA VAL A 58 -13.06 11.58 -0.27
C VAL A 58 -13.11 10.23 0.44
N TYR A 59 -12.11 9.96 1.28
CA TYR A 59 -12.04 8.72 2.05
C TYR A 59 -13.20 8.60 3.05
N LYS A 60 -13.49 9.66 3.81
CA LYS A 60 -14.64 9.69 4.73
C LYS A 60 -15.95 9.47 3.99
N LYS A 61 -16.19 10.18 2.89
CA LYS A 61 -17.39 10.00 2.05
C LYS A 61 -17.54 8.55 1.57
N HIS A 62 -16.44 7.90 1.22
CA HIS A 62 -16.46 6.51 0.79
C HIS A 62 -16.76 5.53 1.94
N LEU A 63 -16.22 5.79 3.14
CA LEU A 63 -16.56 5.02 4.33
C LEU A 63 -18.03 5.20 4.70
N ASP A 64 -18.53 6.44 4.70
CA ASP A 64 -19.92 6.77 5.03
C ASP A 64 -20.89 6.11 4.04
N PHE A 65 -20.59 6.18 2.75
CA PHE A 65 -21.36 5.49 1.71
C PHE A 65 -21.43 3.97 1.95
N ARG A 66 -20.29 3.36 2.28
CA ARG A 66 -20.21 1.92 2.57
C ARG A 66 -20.98 1.56 3.84
N GLN A 67 -20.84 2.35 4.90
CA GLN A 67 -21.60 2.19 6.14
C GLN A 67 -23.10 2.26 5.87
N GLN A 68 -23.56 3.26 5.12
CA GLN A 68 -24.97 3.40 4.74
C GLN A 68 -25.47 2.19 3.94
N CYS A 69 -24.66 1.65 3.01
CA CYS A 69 -25.01 0.45 2.25
C CYS A 69 -25.21 -0.80 3.13
N LEU A 70 -24.55 -0.88 4.29
CA LEU A 70 -24.72 -1.98 5.24
C LEU A 70 -25.98 -1.84 6.10
N GLU A 71 -26.45 -0.61 6.31
CA GLU A 71 -27.68 -0.32 7.05
C GLU A 71 -28.94 -0.59 6.22
N ILE A 72 -28.83 -0.50 4.89
CA ILE A 72 -29.92 -0.83 3.97
C ILE A 72 -30.33 -2.30 4.12
N LYS A 73 -31.65 -2.54 4.14
CA LYS A 73 -32.21 -3.90 4.21
C LYS A 73 -31.71 -4.75 3.04
N PRO A 74 -31.26 -6.00 3.30
CA PRO A 74 -30.74 -6.86 2.25
C PRO A 74 -31.75 -7.09 1.12
N MET A 75 -31.27 -7.02 -0.12
CA MET A 75 -32.04 -7.30 -1.32
C MET A 75 -31.92 -8.77 -1.72
N LYS A 76 -32.99 -9.38 -2.21
CA LYS A 76 -32.91 -10.72 -2.83
C LYS A 76 -32.18 -10.63 -4.17
N LEU A 77 -31.13 -11.44 -4.34
CA LEU A 77 -30.31 -11.40 -5.55
C LEU A 77 -30.95 -12.25 -6.66
N ASN A 78 -31.74 -11.62 -7.53
CA ASN A 78 -32.49 -12.31 -8.59
C ASN A 78 -31.96 -12.03 -10.01
N THR A 79 -30.99 -11.12 -10.16
CA THR A 79 -30.59 -10.52 -11.44
C THR A 79 -29.07 -10.45 -11.59
N THR A 80 -28.59 -10.67 -12.82
CA THR A 80 -27.16 -10.80 -13.17
C THR A 80 -26.53 -9.59 -13.84
N LYS A 81 -27.27 -8.51 -14.13
CA LYS A 81 -26.88 -7.59 -15.22
C LYS A 81 -26.15 -6.28 -14.86
N ASP A 82 -25.85 -6.00 -13.60
CA ASP A 82 -25.02 -4.82 -13.26
C ASP A 82 -24.20 -5.04 -11.98
N LEU A 83 -23.06 -5.73 -12.10
CA LEU A 83 -22.12 -5.93 -10.99
C LEU A 83 -21.48 -4.62 -10.53
N ASP A 84 -21.33 -3.67 -11.45
CA ASP A 84 -20.59 -2.45 -11.18
C ASP A 84 -21.38 -1.47 -10.32
N GLY A 85 -22.68 -1.34 -10.57
CA GLY A 85 -23.62 -0.56 -9.75
C GLY A 85 -24.06 -1.25 -8.46
N LEU A 86 -23.89 -2.58 -8.35
CA LEU A 86 -24.23 -3.34 -7.15
C LEU A 86 -23.09 -3.44 -6.12
N GLY A 87 -21.93 -2.84 -6.40
CA GLY A 87 -20.78 -2.85 -5.51
C GLY A 87 -21.14 -2.40 -4.08
N PHE A 88 -20.83 -3.23 -3.09
CA PHE A 88 -21.07 -2.99 -1.67
C PHE A 88 -22.53 -3.04 -1.21
N ARG A 89 -23.48 -3.49 -2.05
CA ARG A 89 -24.88 -3.69 -1.64
C ARG A 89 -25.05 -4.96 -0.81
N ARG A 90 -25.87 -4.90 0.25
CA ARG A 90 -26.30 -6.09 1.02
C ARG A 90 -27.32 -6.92 0.26
N VAL A 91 -27.10 -8.22 0.23
CA VAL A 91 -27.93 -9.18 -0.47
C VAL A 91 -28.17 -10.45 0.35
N VAL A 92 -29.30 -11.10 0.06
CA VAL A 92 -29.65 -12.43 0.59
C VAL A 92 -29.75 -13.39 -0.59
N CYS A 93 -29.06 -14.52 -0.46
CA CYS A 93 -29.00 -15.58 -1.47
C CYS A 93 -29.30 -16.92 -0.80
N LYS A 94 -30.08 -17.79 -1.46
CA LYS A 94 -30.33 -19.15 -0.99
C LYS A 94 -29.80 -20.14 -2.01
N GLY A 95 -29.03 -21.12 -1.54
CA GLY A 95 -28.42 -22.13 -2.39
C GLY A 95 -27.78 -23.26 -1.61
N VAL A 96 -26.97 -24.06 -2.29
CA VAL A 96 -26.24 -25.19 -1.70
C VAL A 96 -24.75 -24.96 -1.88
N TYR A 97 -23.96 -25.14 -0.83
CA TYR A 97 -22.51 -25.02 -0.94
C TYR A 97 -21.90 -26.23 -1.67
N ASP A 98 -21.05 -25.96 -2.67
CA ASP A 98 -20.16 -26.97 -3.25
C ASP A 98 -18.80 -26.92 -2.55
N GLU A 99 -18.73 -27.57 -1.38
CA GLU A 99 -17.55 -27.57 -0.53
C GLU A 99 -16.32 -28.18 -1.22
N GLN A 100 -16.52 -29.11 -2.16
CA GLN A 100 -15.43 -29.79 -2.89
C GLN A 100 -14.66 -28.84 -3.81
N ARG A 101 -15.32 -27.78 -4.29
CA ARG A 101 -14.70 -26.73 -5.12
C ARG A 101 -14.26 -25.51 -4.31
N SER A 102 -14.18 -25.62 -2.98
CA SER A 102 -13.69 -24.53 -2.14
C SER A 102 -12.22 -24.23 -2.42
N ILE A 103 -11.88 -22.94 -2.45
CA ILE A 103 -10.50 -22.47 -2.59
C ILE A 103 -10.15 -21.60 -1.39
N TYR A 104 -8.95 -21.84 -0.84
CA TYR A 104 -8.38 -21.05 0.24
C TYR A 104 -7.53 -19.91 -0.32
N VAL A 105 -7.78 -18.67 0.12
CA VAL A 105 -7.08 -17.45 -0.32
C VAL A 105 -6.31 -16.85 0.85
N GLY A 106 -4.97 -16.75 0.74
CA GLY A 106 -4.12 -16.11 1.74
C GLY A 106 -2.62 -16.24 1.47
N PRO A 107 -1.76 -16.05 2.47
CA PRO A 107 -2.07 -15.92 3.89
C PRO A 107 -2.73 -14.57 4.19
N LYS A 108 -3.75 -14.59 5.06
CA LYS A 108 -4.43 -13.41 5.57
C LYS A 108 -4.24 -13.41 7.10
N PRO A 109 -3.34 -12.58 7.64
CA PRO A 109 -3.18 -12.46 9.08
C PRO A 109 -4.43 -11.84 9.69
N ARG A 110 -4.87 -12.36 10.83
CA ARG A 110 -5.94 -11.78 11.64
C ARG A 110 -5.40 -11.45 13.02
N SER A 111 -5.69 -10.25 13.50
CA SER A 111 -5.39 -9.86 14.88
C SER A 111 -6.33 -10.60 15.82
N MET A 112 -5.74 -11.30 16.78
CA MET A 112 -6.41 -12.05 17.85
C MET A 112 -5.93 -11.51 19.20
N SER A 113 -6.60 -11.88 20.29
CA SER A 113 -6.25 -11.42 21.65
C SER A 113 -4.83 -11.80 22.08
N LYS A 114 -4.27 -12.89 21.52
CA LYS A 114 -2.93 -13.41 21.81
C LYS A 114 -1.86 -13.00 20.78
N GLY A 115 -2.17 -12.10 19.84
CA GLY A 115 -1.25 -11.68 18.78
C GLY A 115 -1.86 -11.82 17.38
N SER A 116 -1.02 -11.88 16.35
CA SER A 116 -1.47 -12.07 14.97
C SER A 116 -1.35 -13.54 14.57
N GLU A 117 -2.43 -14.12 14.07
CA GLU A 117 -2.46 -15.49 13.55
C GLU A 117 -2.63 -15.49 12.03
N ASN A 118 -1.88 -16.35 11.33
CA ASN A 118 -2.02 -16.52 9.90
C ASN A 118 -3.10 -17.54 9.57
N GLY A 119 -3.97 -17.18 8.64
CA GLY A 119 -5.00 -18.06 8.13
C GLY A 119 -5.40 -17.73 6.71
N PHE A 120 -6.57 -18.21 6.31
CA PHE A 120 -7.06 -18.13 4.93
C PHE A 120 -8.53 -17.72 4.90
N TYR A 121 -8.95 -17.04 3.84
CA TYR A 121 -10.37 -16.94 3.52
C TYR A 121 -10.80 -18.17 2.74
N VAL A 122 -11.94 -18.74 3.09
CA VAL A 122 -12.51 -19.89 2.38
C VAL A 122 -13.57 -19.39 1.41
N ILE A 123 -13.27 -19.50 0.12
CA ILE A 123 -14.19 -19.13 -0.95
C ILE A 123 -14.85 -20.41 -1.46
N THR A 124 -16.17 -20.48 -1.35
CA THR A 124 -16.94 -21.67 -1.70
C THR A 124 -18.05 -21.27 -2.68
N PRO A 125 -18.23 -21.99 -3.80
CA PRO A 125 -19.36 -21.79 -4.68
C PRO A 125 -20.68 -22.10 -3.98
N LEU A 126 -21.66 -21.22 -4.15
CA LEU A 126 -23.05 -21.47 -3.78
C LEU A 126 -23.84 -21.73 -5.06
N LEU A 127 -24.34 -22.95 -5.19
CA LEU A 127 -25.09 -23.42 -6.35
C LEU A 127 -26.58 -23.11 -6.21
N PRO A 128 -27.27 -22.80 -7.33
CA PRO A 128 -28.70 -22.59 -7.33
C PRO A 128 -29.45 -23.90 -7.03
N ILE A 129 -30.59 -23.79 -6.35
CA ILE A 129 -31.51 -24.90 -6.08
C ILE A 129 -32.55 -24.91 -7.20
N PRO A 130 -32.64 -25.99 -8.01
CA PRO A 130 -33.66 -26.12 -9.04
C PRO A 130 -35.07 -26.00 -8.45
N ASN A 131 -35.96 -25.32 -9.17
CA ASN A 131 -37.38 -25.17 -8.83
C ASN A 131 -37.71 -24.41 -7.53
N GLU A 132 -36.72 -23.76 -6.90
CA GLU A 132 -36.92 -22.90 -5.74
C GLU A 132 -37.01 -21.42 -6.16
N PRO A 133 -38.18 -20.75 -6.02
CA PRO A 133 -38.36 -19.37 -6.47
C PRO A 133 -37.54 -18.35 -5.68
N ASN A 134 -37.07 -18.72 -4.48
CA ASN A 134 -36.19 -17.90 -3.65
C ASN A 134 -34.71 -18.22 -3.84
N SER A 135 -34.37 -19.12 -4.76
CA SER A 135 -32.98 -19.46 -5.06
C SER A 135 -32.39 -18.58 -6.16
N MET A 136 -31.08 -18.51 -6.15
CA MET A 136 -30.27 -17.89 -7.20
C MET A 136 -30.54 -18.54 -8.55
N LYS A 137 -30.35 -17.79 -9.65
CA LYS A 137 -30.45 -18.33 -11.03
C LYS A 137 -29.13 -18.85 -11.58
N SER A 138 -28.03 -18.40 -11.01
CA SER A 138 -26.67 -18.73 -11.42
C SER A 138 -25.82 -19.04 -10.19
N PRO A 139 -24.74 -19.83 -10.33
CA PRO A 139 -23.74 -19.98 -9.28
C PRO A 139 -23.16 -18.62 -8.86
N ILE A 140 -22.81 -18.52 -7.58
CA ILE A 140 -22.11 -17.36 -7.03
C ILE A 140 -20.95 -17.83 -6.15
N LEU A 141 -19.93 -16.99 -6.00
CA LEU A 141 -18.83 -17.25 -5.08
C LEU A 141 -19.11 -16.58 -3.74
N VAL A 142 -18.96 -17.33 -2.65
CA VAL A 142 -19.17 -16.81 -1.30
C VAL A 142 -17.89 -16.96 -0.50
N ASN A 143 -17.40 -15.85 0.06
CA ASN A 143 -16.41 -15.89 1.12
C ASN A 143 -17.11 -16.20 2.44
N ARG A 144 -16.96 -17.45 2.90
CA ARG A 144 -17.60 -17.94 4.14
C ARG A 144 -16.98 -17.29 5.38
N GLY A 145 -15.70 -16.95 5.31
CA GLY A 145 -14.97 -16.35 6.42
C GLY A 145 -13.52 -16.79 6.48
N TRP A 146 -12.84 -16.30 7.51
CA TRP A 146 -11.46 -16.62 7.85
C TRP A 146 -11.38 -17.91 8.66
N VAL A 147 -10.36 -18.72 8.38
CA VAL A 147 -10.04 -19.95 9.11
C VAL A 147 -8.54 -20.00 9.44
N PRO A 148 -8.16 -20.57 10.59
CA PRO A 148 -6.76 -20.77 10.94
C PRO A 148 -6.11 -21.82 10.04
N SER A 149 -4.78 -21.85 10.02
CA SER A 149 -4.02 -22.70 9.09
C SER A 149 -4.14 -24.20 9.33
N ASP A 150 -4.63 -24.62 10.49
CA ASP A 150 -4.85 -26.02 10.87
C ASP A 150 -6.32 -26.47 10.71
N TRP A 151 -7.21 -25.55 10.33
CA TRP A 151 -8.62 -25.83 10.17
C TRP A 151 -8.90 -26.81 9.03
N LYS A 152 -9.91 -27.67 9.24
CA LYS A 152 -10.40 -28.62 8.25
C LYS A 152 -11.92 -28.57 8.20
N GLU A 153 -12.45 -28.69 6.99
CA GLU A 153 -13.88 -28.89 6.78
C GLU A 153 -14.31 -30.18 7.48
N LYS A 154 -15.41 -30.14 8.24
CA LYS A 154 -16.02 -31.35 8.79
C LYS A 154 -16.80 -32.00 7.65
N SER A 155 -16.39 -33.19 7.21
CA SER A 155 -17.09 -33.92 6.16
C SER A 155 -18.54 -34.18 6.58
N LEU A 156 -19.46 -34.03 5.62
CA LEU A 156 -20.91 -34.17 5.75
C LEU A 156 -21.40 -35.57 6.17
N GLU A 157 -20.49 -36.51 6.46
CA GLU A 157 -20.81 -37.86 6.95
C GLU A 157 -21.44 -37.84 8.36
N SER A 158 -21.36 -36.73 9.09
CA SER A 158 -21.84 -36.64 10.48
C SER A 158 -23.21 -35.95 10.69
N LEU A 159 -23.94 -35.57 9.64
CA LEU A 159 -25.26 -34.92 9.81
C LEU A 159 -26.32 -35.61 8.95
N GLY A 160 -27.19 -36.35 9.64
CA GLY A 160 -28.17 -37.24 9.05
C GLY A 160 -29.19 -36.57 8.14
N THR A 161 -29.51 -37.32 7.09
CA THR A 161 -30.78 -37.43 6.36
C THR A 161 -31.49 -36.15 5.91
N GLY A 162 -31.54 -35.99 4.58
CA GLY A 162 -32.76 -35.53 3.91
C GLY A 162 -32.57 -34.30 3.02
N VAL A 163 -32.41 -34.56 1.71
CA VAL A 163 -33.00 -33.87 0.53
C VAL A 163 -32.05 -34.09 -0.65
N VAL A 164 -32.57 -34.74 -1.70
CA VAL A 164 -31.85 -35.11 -2.93
C VAL A 164 -32.08 -34.02 -3.97
N VAL A 165 -31.01 -33.42 -4.50
CA VAL A 165 -31.05 -32.56 -5.69
C VAL A 165 -29.89 -32.94 -6.61
N ALA A 166 -30.21 -33.27 -7.85
CA ALA A 166 -29.25 -33.68 -8.87
C ALA A 166 -28.50 -32.47 -9.45
N ALA A 167 -27.17 -32.55 -9.51
CA ALA A 167 -26.33 -31.61 -10.27
C ALA A 167 -25.60 -32.36 -11.40
N ALA A 168 -25.59 -31.75 -12.58
CA ALA A 168 -25.07 -32.27 -13.83
C ALA A 168 -23.55 -32.45 -13.81
N ASN A 169 -23.10 -33.54 -14.43
CA ASN A 169 -21.70 -33.91 -14.59
C ASN A 169 -21.07 -33.18 -15.79
N GLU A 170 -19.96 -32.48 -15.55
CA GLU A 170 -18.94 -32.30 -16.59
C GLU A 170 -17.57 -32.72 -16.01
N SER A 171 -17.06 -33.82 -16.55
CA SER A 171 -15.75 -34.39 -16.22
C SER A 171 -14.62 -33.52 -16.76
N ARG A 172 -13.75 -32.98 -15.90
CA ARG A 172 -12.46 -32.42 -16.33
C ARG A 172 -11.41 -33.54 -16.42
N LYS A 173 -10.88 -33.74 -17.63
CA LYS A 173 -9.64 -34.49 -17.88
C LYS A 173 -8.45 -33.75 -17.25
N SER A 174 -7.75 -34.43 -16.35
CA SER A 174 -6.46 -34.00 -15.81
C SER A 174 -5.36 -34.27 -16.85
N ASN A 175 -4.73 -33.21 -17.36
CA ASN A 175 -3.49 -33.32 -18.13
C ASN A 175 -2.31 -33.26 -17.15
N LYS A 176 -1.62 -34.39 -17.02
CA LYS A 176 -0.42 -34.59 -16.22
C LYS A 176 0.80 -34.10 -17.00
N ILE A 177 1.37 -32.93 -16.67
CA ILE A 177 2.69 -32.53 -17.18
C ILE A 177 3.56 -31.95 -16.05
N VAL A 178 4.58 -32.75 -15.73
CA VAL A 178 6.00 -32.48 -15.39
C VAL A 178 6.32 -31.16 -14.67
N SER A 179 6.72 -31.34 -13.41
CA SER A 179 7.34 -30.35 -12.54
C SER A 179 8.85 -30.24 -12.76
N SER A 180 9.32 -29.04 -13.05
CA SER A 180 10.69 -28.64 -12.69
C SER A 180 10.68 -27.19 -12.27
N GLN A 181 11.16 -26.92 -11.05
CA GLN A 181 11.09 -25.67 -10.27
C GLN A 181 9.79 -25.45 -9.48
N GLN A 182 9.69 -26.09 -8.31
CA GLN A 182 8.64 -25.79 -7.33
C GLN A 182 9.26 -25.40 -5.97
N ASN A 183 9.09 -24.12 -5.61
CA ASN A 183 9.50 -23.55 -4.33
C ASN A 183 8.75 -24.23 -3.15
N LEU A 184 9.37 -24.28 -1.97
CA LEU A 184 8.83 -24.87 -0.74
C LEU A 184 7.41 -24.38 -0.39
N LEU A 185 7.10 -23.12 -0.70
CA LEU A 185 5.76 -22.55 -0.53
C LEU A 185 4.73 -23.26 -1.42
N SER A 186 5.02 -23.52 -2.70
CA SER A 186 4.08 -24.20 -3.62
C SER A 186 3.71 -25.61 -3.14
N LYS A 187 4.66 -26.33 -2.53
CA LYS A 187 4.40 -27.65 -1.92
C LYS A 187 3.46 -27.56 -0.73
N PHE A 188 3.58 -26.50 0.08
CA PHE A 188 2.67 -26.22 1.19
C PHE A 188 1.25 -25.91 0.66
N TRP A 189 1.14 -25.09 -0.40
CA TRP A 189 -0.15 -24.73 -1.01
C TRP A 189 -0.90 -25.90 -1.65
N CYS A 190 -0.20 -26.77 -2.38
CA CYS A 190 -0.80 -27.97 -2.96
C CYS A 190 -1.42 -28.86 -1.88
N LYS A 191 -0.89 -28.88 -0.65
CA LYS A 191 -1.42 -29.69 0.46
C LYS A 191 -2.77 -29.18 0.99
N PHE A 192 -3.03 -27.88 0.90
CA PHE A 192 -4.30 -27.27 1.36
C PHE A 192 -5.40 -27.35 0.32
N ASN A 193 -5.03 -27.30 -0.97
CA ASN A 193 -6.01 -27.20 -2.05
C ASN A 193 -6.16 -28.48 -2.89
N ASN A 194 -5.34 -29.50 -2.68
CA ASN A 194 -5.63 -30.85 -3.18
C ASN A 194 -6.36 -31.63 -2.09
N PRO A 195 -7.67 -31.85 -2.21
CA PRO A 195 -8.26 -33.00 -1.52
C PRO A 195 -7.61 -34.24 -2.15
N THR A 196 -7.05 -35.12 -1.34
CA THR A 196 -6.63 -36.45 -1.81
C THR A 196 -7.84 -37.10 -2.46
N ILE A 197 -7.86 -37.16 -3.79
CA ILE A 197 -8.89 -37.87 -4.55
C ILE A 197 -8.62 -39.35 -4.32
N ALA A 198 -9.20 -39.90 -3.26
CA ALA A 198 -9.54 -41.31 -3.26
C ALA A 198 -10.71 -41.46 -4.23
N GLU A 199 -10.53 -42.25 -5.29
CA GLU A 199 -11.65 -42.81 -6.05
C GLU A 199 -12.61 -43.45 -5.05
N LYS A 200 -13.71 -42.76 -4.75
CA LYS A 200 -14.88 -43.37 -4.15
C LYS A 200 -16.05 -42.99 -5.04
N ASP A 201 -16.53 -44.02 -5.71
CA ASP A 201 -17.78 -44.02 -6.44
C ASP A 201 -18.89 -43.37 -5.61
N GLN A 202 -19.59 -42.45 -6.27
CA GLN A 202 -21.03 -42.22 -6.17
C GLN A 202 -21.65 -42.36 -4.76
N VAL A 203 -21.71 -41.27 -3.99
CA VAL A 203 -22.73 -41.11 -2.94
C VAL A 203 -23.24 -39.67 -2.94
N CYS A 204 -24.55 -39.53 -3.14
CA CYS A 204 -25.30 -38.29 -3.00
C CYS A 204 -25.24 -37.85 -1.52
N GLY A 205 -24.30 -36.97 -1.19
CA GLY A 205 -24.21 -36.36 0.14
C GLY A 205 -25.40 -35.42 0.39
N ALA A 206 -25.93 -35.41 1.61
CA ALA A 206 -26.96 -34.48 2.02
C ALA A 206 -26.45 -33.04 1.85
N MET A 207 -26.93 -32.36 0.82
CA MET A 207 -26.49 -31.01 0.46
C MET A 207 -27.21 -30.00 1.35
N HIS A 208 -26.50 -29.37 2.29
CA HIS A 208 -27.08 -28.40 3.22
C HIS A 208 -27.51 -27.13 2.49
N VAL A 209 -28.82 -26.83 2.53
CA VAL A 209 -29.37 -25.59 2.01
C VAL A 209 -28.93 -24.43 2.91
N ALA A 210 -28.13 -23.53 2.37
CA ALA A 210 -27.64 -22.34 3.06
C ALA A 210 -28.38 -21.09 2.57
N GLU A 211 -28.85 -20.30 3.54
CA GLU A 211 -29.22 -18.91 3.32
C GLU A 211 -28.04 -18.02 3.72
N VAL A 212 -27.54 -17.24 2.77
CA VAL A 212 -26.35 -16.42 2.93
C VAL A 212 -26.76 -14.95 2.88
N VAL A 213 -26.42 -14.22 3.94
CA VAL A 213 -26.56 -12.76 4.00
C VAL A 213 -25.19 -12.14 3.89
N GLY A 214 -24.95 -11.41 2.81
CA GLY A 214 -23.63 -10.90 2.51
C GLY A 214 -23.64 -9.59 1.75
N VAL A 215 -22.44 -9.14 1.40
CA VAL A 215 -22.20 -7.89 0.67
C VAL A 215 -21.51 -8.22 -0.63
N ILE A 216 -22.04 -7.70 -1.73
CA ILE A 216 -21.41 -7.85 -3.05
C ILE A 216 -20.09 -7.09 -3.03
N ARG A 217 -19.01 -7.77 -3.43
CA ARG A 217 -17.69 -7.16 -3.53
C ARG A 217 -17.11 -7.35 -4.92
N LYS A 218 -16.40 -6.32 -5.35
CA LYS A 218 -15.56 -6.38 -6.54
C LYS A 218 -14.22 -7.05 -6.21
N ASN A 219 -13.43 -7.22 -7.26
CA ASN A 219 -12.09 -7.75 -7.22
C ASN A 219 -11.18 -7.02 -6.20
N GLU A 220 -10.24 -7.75 -5.58
CA GLU A 220 -9.18 -7.11 -4.79
C GLU A 220 -8.11 -6.56 -5.75
N THR A 221 -7.70 -5.31 -5.55
CA THR A 221 -6.58 -4.74 -6.33
C THR A 221 -5.27 -5.13 -5.63
N PRO A 222 -4.41 -5.96 -6.25
CA PRO A 222 -3.15 -6.33 -5.62
C PRO A 222 -2.22 -5.12 -5.49
N GLY A 223 -1.51 -5.04 -4.37
CA GLY A 223 -0.46 -4.04 -4.19
C GLY A 223 0.83 -4.46 -4.91
N ILE A 224 1.80 -3.54 -4.97
CA ILE A 224 3.10 -3.76 -5.65
C ILE A 224 3.89 -4.95 -5.05
N TYR A 225 3.69 -5.22 -3.75
CA TYR A 225 4.36 -6.33 -3.04
C TYR A 225 3.47 -7.58 -2.89
N THR A 226 2.29 -7.58 -3.49
CA THR A 226 1.39 -8.73 -3.45
C THR A 226 1.88 -9.80 -4.42
N LEU A 227 1.98 -11.04 -3.94
CA LEU A 227 2.37 -12.18 -4.78
C LEU A 227 1.31 -12.51 -5.83
N VAL A 228 1.75 -13.03 -6.98
CA VAL A 228 0.88 -13.42 -8.09
C VAL A 228 0.15 -14.73 -7.78
N ASN A 229 -1.14 -14.82 -8.14
CA ASN A 229 -1.91 -16.05 -8.03
C ASN A 229 -1.45 -17.09 -9.07
N TYR A 230 -1.40 -18.36 -8.68
CA TYR A 230 -1.08 -19.50 -9.55
C TYR A 230 -2.26 -20.49 -9.59
N PRO A 231 -3.21 -20.31 -10.52
CA PRO A 231 -4.40 -21.17 -10.61
C PRO A 231 -4.07 -22.66 -10.79
N SER A 232 -3.04 -22.97 -11.58
CA SER A 232 -2.64 -24.37 -11.88
C SER A 232 -2.13 -25.14 -10.65
N SER A 233 -1.57 -24.44 -9.66
CA SER A 233 -1.13 -25.03 -8.39
C SER A 233 -2.07 -24.71 -7.23
N LEU A 234 -3.24 -24.13 -7.55
CA LEU A 234 -4.20 -23.62 -6.59
C LEU A 234 -3.57 -22.71 -5.52
N ALA A 235 -2.54 -21.92 -5.84
CA ALA A 235 -1.95 -21.00 -4.87
C ALA A 235 -2.55 -19.60 -5.05
N TRP A 236 -3.30 -19.11 -4.07
CA TRP A 236 -4.06 -17.85 -4.16
C TRP A 236 -3.71 -16.90 -3.01
N PHE A 237 -3.20 -15.71 -3.34
CA PHE A 237 -2.71 -14.70 -2.39
C PHE A 237 -3.64 -13.49 -2.24
N TYR A 238 -4.35 -13.16 -3.30
CA TYR A 238 -5.35 -12.09 -3.32
C TYR A 238 -6.61 -12.57 -4.04
N LEU A 239 -7.72 -11.90 -3.75
CA LEU A 239 -9.00 -12.23 -4.36
C LEU A 239 -9.01 -11.75 -5.82
N ASP A 240 -8.87 -12.69 -6.77
CA ASP A 240 -9.05 -12.49 -8.21
C ASP A 240 -10.34 -13.21 -8.65
N VAL A 241 -11.48 -12.50 -8.59
CA VAL A 241 -12.83 -13.13 -8.73
C VAL A 241 -12.99 -13.86 -10.08
N PRO A 242 -12.67 -13.26 -11.24
CA PRO A 242 -12.81 -13.96 -12.53
C PRO A 242 -11.97 -15.24 -12.61
N LYS A 243 -10.71 -15.18 -12.18
CA LYS A 243 -9.83 -16.36 -12.21
C LYS A 243 -10.25 -17.43 -11.20
N LEU A 244 -10.71 -17.03 -10.02
CA LEU A 244 -11.26 -17.96 -9.02
C LEU A 244 -12.48 -18.70 -9.58
N ALA A 245 -13.40 -17.96 -10.18
CA ALA A 245 -14.58 -18.52 -10.82
C ALA A 245 -14.19 -19.54 -11.90
N GLN A 246 -13.26 -19.18 -12.79
CA GLN A 246 -12.76 -20.08 -13.84
C GLN A 246 -12.08 -21.34 -13.27
N ALA A 247 -11.27 -21.20 -12.21
CA ALA A 247 -10.63 -22.32 -11.55
C ALA A 247 -11.68 -23.31 -10.99
N MET A 248 -12.77 -22.79 -10.43
CA MET A 248 -13.91 -23.57 -9.93
C MET A 248 -14.87 -24.06 -11.05
N GLY A 249 -14.65 -23.65 -12.30
CA GLY A 249 -15.45 -24.09 -13.46
C GLY A 249 -16.67 -23.22 -13.78
N PHE A 250 -16.68 -21.96 -13.34
CA PHE A 250 -17.71 -20.98 -13.65
C PHE A 250 -17.20 -19.88 -14.59
N GLY A 251 -18.12 -19.05 -15.10
CA GLY A 251 -17.80 -17.91 -15.95
C GLY A 251 -17.10 -16.78 -15.20
N GLU A 252 -16.36 -15.94 -15.94
CA GLU A 252 -15.64 -14.79 -15.38
C GLU A 252 -16.56 -13.71 -14.79
N ASP A 253 -17.83 -13.71 -15.19
CA ASP A 253 -18.91 -12.83 -14.73
C ASP A 253 -19.59 -13.31 -13.44
N THR A 254 -19.07 -14.37 -12.82
CA THR A 254 -19.64 -14.92 -11.57
C THR A 254 -19.55 -13.89 -10.44
N MET A 255 -20.69 -13.68 -9.76
CA MET A 255 -20.76 -12.75 -8.64
C MET A 255 -19.93 -13.25 -7.45
N TYR A 256 -19.36 -12.31 -6.69
CA TYR A 256 -18.70 -12.59 -5.43
C TYR A 256 -19.36 -11.85 -4.27
N ILE A 257 -19.61 -12.58 -3.18
CA ILE A 257 -20.27 -12.09 -1.98
C ILE A 257 -19.39 -12.39 -0.76
N GLU A 258 -19.20 -11.40 0.11
CA GLU A 258 -18.64 -11.64 1.44
C GLU A 258 -19.74 -11.88 2.45
N ASN A 259 -19.66 -13.02 3.15
CA ASN A 259 -20.60 -13.35 4.22
C ASN A 259 -20.47 -12.34 5.37
N THR A 260 -21.61 -11.82 5.83
CA THR A 260 -21.71 -10.85 6.92
C THR A 260 -22.59 -11.32 8.07
N TYR A 261 -23.03 -12.59 8.02
CA TYR A 261 -23.89 -13.16 9.05
C TYR A 261 -23.23 -13.09 10.44
N LYS A 262 -23.92 -12.51 11.42
CA LYS A 262 -23.37 -12.19 12.74
C LYS A 262 -23.73 -13.18 13.85
N ASP A 263 -24.75 -14.02 13.67
CA ASP A 263 -25.11 -15.01 14.69
C ASP A 263 -24.12 -16.18 14.59
N MET A 264 -22.96 -15.98 15.19
CA MET A 264 -21.97 -17.03 15.35
C MET A 264 -22.50 -18.00 16.40
N ASP A 265 -22.85 -19.21 15.97
CA ASP A 265 -23.01 -20.34 16.87
C ASP A 265 -21.66 -20.55 17.59
N GLU A 266 -21.62 -20.34 18.91
CA GLU A 266 -20.40 -20.49 19.72
C GLU A 266 -19.77 -21.88 19.57
N SER A 267 -20.55 -22.89 19.19
CA SER A 267 -20.07 -24.25 18.93
C SER A 267 -19.29 -24.38 17.60
N ARG A 268 -19.40 -23.39 16.70
CA ARG A 268 -18.77 -23.34 15.37
C ARG A 268 -18.10 -21.97 15.13
N PRO A 269 -16.93 -21.73 15.73
CA PRO A 269 -16.23 -20.45 15.62
C PRO A 269 -15.68 -20.13 14.21
N TYR A 270 -15.64 -21.13 13.33
CA TYR A 270 -15.08 -21.02 11.98
C TYR A 270 -16.00 -21.64 10.92
N PRO A 271 -16.03 -21.13 9.67
CA PRO A 271 -15.32 -19.94 9.20
C PRO A 271 -15.85 -18.64 9.83
N ALA A 272 -14.94 -17.78 10.27
CA ALA A 272 -15.31 -16.57 10.98
C ALA A 272 -15.51 -15.41 9.99
N PRO A 273 -16.67 -14.75 9.96
CA PRO A 273 -16.96 -13.70 9.00
C PRO A 273 -15.97 -12.53 9.16
N ARG A 274 -15.74 -11.81 8.07
CA ARG A 274 -14.91 -10.61 8.11
C ARG A 274 -15.60 -9.57 8.99
N ASP A 275 -14.83 -8.96 9.88
CA ASP A 275 -15.31 -7.86 10.69
C ASP A 275 -15.77 -6.68 9.82
N VAL A 276 -16.87 -6.03 10.25
CA VAL A 276 -17.57 -4.99 9.48
C VAL A 276 -16.67 -3.77 9.28
N GLU A 277 -15.93 -3.36 10.32
CA GLU A 277 -15.00 -2.24 10.20
C GLU A 277 -13.93 -2.53 9.14
N ASN A 278 -13.36 -3.75 9.17
CA ASN A 278 -12.39 -4.18 8.16
C ASN A 278 -12.99 -4.35 6.75
N LEU A 279 -14.30 -4.61 6.65
CA LEU A 279 -15.03 -4.69 5.38
C LEU A 279 -15.19 -3.30 4.74
N ILE A 280 -15.59 -2.30 5.54
CA ILE A 280 -15.80 -0.91 5.13
C ILE A 280 -14.46 -0.23 4.84
N ARG A 281 -13.45 -0.46 5.68
CA ARG A 281 -12.13 0.19 5.60
C ARG A 281 -11.20 -0.43 4.53
N SER A 282 -11.75 -1.07 3.48
CA SER A 282 -10.93 -1.87 2.55
C SER A 282 -9.68 -1.12 2.08
N LYS A 283 -8.61 -1.90 1.93
CA LYS A 283 -7.19 -1.54 1.78
C LYS A 283 -6.84 -0.62 0.59
N ASP A 284 -7.83 -0.11 -0.12
CA ASP A 284 -7.68 0.71 -1.32
C ASP A 284 -7.31 2.17 -1.00
N ILE A 285 -6.89 2.49 0.23
CA ILE A 285 -6.14 3.73 0.46
C ILE A 285 -4.74 3.46 -0.08
N PRO A 286 -4.37 3.96 -1.27
CA PRO A 286 -3.04 3.83 -1.79
C PRO A 286 -2.09 4.46 -0.78
N LEU A 287 -1.17 3.65 -0.28
CA LEU A 287 -0.08 4.07 0.58
C LEU A 287 0.69 5.29 -0.02
N ASN A 288 0.67 5.42 -1.36
CA ASN A 288 1.17 6.56 -2.12
C ASN A 288 0.65 7.92 -1.63
N TYR A 289 -0.56 7.99 -1.07
CA TYR A 289 -1.19 9.22 -0.60
C TYR A 289 -0.52 9.80 0.65
N HIS A 290 -0.19 8.93 1.60
CA HIS A 290 0.54 9.33 2.80
C HIS A 290 1.98 9.70 2.46
N LEU A 291 2.62 8.92 1.57
CA LEU A 291 3.98 9.22 1.11
C LEU A 291 4.06 10.58 0.43
N TYR A 292 3.14 10.87 -0.49
CA TYR A 292 3.12 12.16 -1.20
C TYR A 292 2.96 13.35 -0.25
N THR A 293 2.05 13.25 0.73
CA THR A 293 1.86 14.26 1.77
C THR A 293 3.13 14.47 2.60
N VAL A 294 3.80 13.38 3.00
CA VAL A 294 5.09 13.43 3.71
C VAL A 294 6.17 14.10 2.87
N LEU A 295 6.25 13.80 1.57
CA LEU A 295 7.21 14.44 0.66
C LEU A 295 7.01 15.96 0.58
N TRP A 296 5.76 16.45 0.49
CA TRP A 296 5.47 17.89 0.50
C TRP A 296 5.89 18.55 1.81
N HIS A 297 5.59 17.92 2.94
CA HIS A 297 5.97 18.45 4.24
C HIS A 297 7.49 18.44 4.44
N TRP A 298 8.20 17.41 3.98
CA TRP A 298 9.66 17.37 4.01
C TRP A 298 10.28 18.44 3.11
N SER A 299 9.76 18.60 1.89
CA SER A 299 10.21 19.68 0.99
C SER A 299 10.02 21.06 1.64
N SER A 300 8.85 21.31 2.22
CA SER A 300 8.56 22.54 2.96
C SER A 300 9.51 22.76 4.14
N LEU A 301 9.77 21.73 4.94
CA LEU A 301 10.71 21.77 6.06
C LEU A 301 12.12 22.14 5.59
N THR A 302 12.61 21.53 4.50
CA THR A 302 13.93 21.87 3.96
C THR A 302 14.02 23.32 3.49
N CYS A 303 12.93 23.87 2.92
CA CYS A 303 12.85 25.27 2.55
C CYS A 303 12.92 26.19 3.77
N PHE A 304 12.20 25.87 4.84
CA PHE A 304 12.25 26.63 6.10
C PHE A 304 13.62 26.59 6.77
N ILE A 305 14.26 25.42 6.83
CA ILE A 305 15.63 25.29 7.34
C ILE A 305 16.60 26.16 6.54
N LYS A 306 16.47 26.16 5.21
CA LYS A 306 17.32 26.99 4.33
C LYS A 306 17.08 28.48 4.55
N ALA A 307 15.82 28.89 4.67
CA ALA A 307 15.45 30.27 4.93
C ALA A 307 16.02 30.77 6.27
N SER A 308 15.83 29.99 7.35
CA SER A 308 16.37 30.29 8.68
C SER A 308 17.89 30.34 8.68
N SER A 309 18.57 29.41 7.97
CA SER A 309 20.03 29.45 7.83
C SER A 309 20.54 30.72 7.15
N ILE A 310 19.85 31.18 6.08
CA ILE A 310 20.19 32.44 5.40
C ILE A 310 19.95 33.63 6.33
N LEU A 311 18.86 33.63 7.10
CA LEU A 311 18.51 34.69 8.02
C LEU A 311 19.53 34.80 9.17
N MET A 312 19.88 33.67 9.80
CA MET A 312 20.91 33.62 10.84
C MET A 312 22.27 34.09 10.34
N ARG A 313 22.63 33.79 9.09
CA ARG A 313 23.84 34.32 8.44
C ARG A 313 23.80 35.82 8.17
N LYS A 314 22.61 36.43 8.08
CA LYS A 314 22.49 37.89 7.97
C LYS A 314 22.70 38.54 9.34
N PHE A 315 22.08 38.02 10.40
CA PHE A 315 22.21 38.55 11.76
C PHE A 315 23.62 38.38 12.35
N THR A 316 24.30 37.27 12.06
CA THR A 316 25.69 37.05 12.50
C THR A 316 26.73 37.91 11.77
N LYS A 317 26.34 38.60 10.69
CA LYS A 317 27.24 39.44 9.89
C LYS A 317 27.00 40.95 10.08
N SER A 318 26.03 41.34 10.90
CA SER A 318 25.67 42.75 11.13
C SER A 318 26.42 43.44 12.27
N ASP A 319 27.38 42.79 12.93
CA ASP A 319 28.27 43.46 13.90
C ASP A 319 29.69 43.59 13.31
N PRO A 320 30.15 44.82 13.07
CA PRO A 320 31.00 45.47 14.06
C PRO A 320 30.47 46.86 14.43
N VAL A 321 30.32 47.12 15.72
CA VAL A 321 30.16 48.48 16.26
C VAL A 321 31.50 49.17 16.10
N ASP A 322 31.58 50.17 15.21
CA ASP A 322 32.73 51.07 15.11
C ASP A 322 32.94 51.75 16.47
N THR A 323 34.04 51.38 17.13
CA THR A 323 34.50 52.07 18.34
C THR A 323 35.03 53.43 17.89
N ILE A 324 34.30 54.48 18.29
CA ILE A 324 34.64 55.88 18.12
C ILE A 324 36.10 56.10 18.54
N GLY A 325 36.90 56.64 17.62
CA GLY A 325 38.31 56.93 17.81
C GLY A 325 38.54 57.86 18.99
N VAL A 326 39.27 57.36 19.99
CA VAL A 326 39.83 58.18 21.06
C VAL A 326 41.02 58.94 20.49
N GLY A 327 40.94 60.27 20.64
CA GLY A 327 41.86 61.24 20.08
C GLY A 327 43.32 61.09 20.52
N CYS A 328 44.16 61.52 19.59
CA CYS A 328 45.58 61.79 19.69
C CYS A 328 45.98 62.42 21.05
N LEU A 329 46.84 61.73 21.81
CA LEU A 329 47.57 62.29 22.94
C LEU A 329 49.04 62.43 22.52
N THR A 330 49.43 63.68 22.24
CA THR A 330 50.80 64.08 21.94
C THR A 330 51.72 63.81 23.12
N LYS A 331 52.78 63.05 22.83
CA LYS A 331 53.91 62.73 23.69
C LYS A 331 54.79 63.98 23.85
N LEU A 332 54.87 64.53 25.07
CA LEU A 332 55.87 65.54 25.45
C LEU A 332 56.99 64.84 26.24
N GLU A 333 58.21 64.87 25.70
CA GLU A 333 59.43 64.43 26.38
C GLU A 333 59.96 65.52 27.34
N PRO A 334 60.60 65.18 28.47
CA PRO A 334 61.30 66.13 29.31
C PRO A 334 62.84 66.01 29.16
N GLY A 335 63.52 67.15 28.99
CA GLY A 335 64.98 67.27 29.13
C GLY A 335 65.47 68.66 28.71
N LYS A 336 65.68 69.57 29.68
CA LYS A 336 66.99 69.99 30.24
C LYS A 336 67.77 70.96 29.32
N ASP A 337 67.86 72.23 29.70
CA ASP A 337 69.04 72.82 30.36
C ASP A 337 68.93 74.36 30.46
N MET A 338 69.51 74.91 31.54
CA MET A 338 69.57 76.34 31.85
C MET A 338 70.43 77.13 30.84
N PRO A 339 70.42 78.46 30.94
CA PRO A 339 71.68 79.06 31.38
C PRO A 339 71.53 80.12 32.47
N ASN A 340 72.69 80.33 33.09
CA ASN A 340 73.02 81.18 34.22
C ASN A 340 73.39 82.60 33.72
N GLU A 341 73.52 83.51 34.70
CA GLU A 341 74.18 84.83 34.69
C GLU A 341 73.33 86.09 34.42
N GLY A 342 73.43 87.02 35.38
CA GLY A 342 72.95 88.39 35.34
C GLY A 342 72.49 88.90 36.69
#